data_AF-A0A7K1B685-F1
#
_entry.id   AF-A0A7K1B685-F1
#
_cell.length_a   1.000
_cell.length_b   1.000
_cell.length_c   1.000
_cell.angle_alpha   90.00
_cell.angle_beta   90.00
_cell.angle_gamma   90.00
#
_symmetry.space_group_name_H-M   'P 1'
#
loop_
_entity.id
_entity.type
_entity.pdbx_description
1 polymer ?
#
loop_
_entity_poly.entity_id
_entity_poly.type
_entity_poly.pdbx_seq_one_letter_code
_entity_poly.pdbx_strand_id
1 'polypeptide(L)'
;MEVLKVKVIGGSRRKVLTRVRYGDAVERYEVRWRVYFMGGEMRELRQRFDRAVEADQFIRVLGAVGLPGSTWRMGDDGRPYDASARPVVPEEPQGPSVTMWDALQMYRSATWRTASANGRKTHAYVLRAMARVTTDRAPAIPPATEAYLATIAFRAEHEPTDRALARIKRHRSGFTGAELLAGRQFLEKWSLPVSELTTAHVRRLVAEVGTGRASSTEGRRWGDMRTVLRWWVSEDLIEERVITRVGRVRGTVIEPPGEDDPIPTESEMWTMAWALCLVGHPRYAALPFVMGGGGLRAGECFALRRRDCIDEPGRGMWLTVRRSYSKPGKDWTTDGAADEHRGTKAKGPDGDRRGRRTYLPPIEASILRTHLEHYTGRDAEALVFTTSRGKPVDIAHLQERAWQRARDLAFPVPHRLNSVGRHAFRHLAATRWLRAGVPLKTAAKWGGWKDTTTMLRWYEARLPGDDDLAAARMSA
;
A
#
# COMPACT_ATOMS: atom_id res chain seq x y z
N MET A 1 34.46 31.07 -18.97
CA MET A 1 35.92 31.27 -18.91
C MET A 1 36.60 30.13 -19.66
N GLU A 2 37.46 30.42 -20.65
CA GLU A 2 38.16 29.35 -21.37
C GLU A 2 39.16 28.62 -20.46
N VAL A 3 39.23 27.29 -20.61
CA VAL A 3 40.06 26.41 -19.79
C VAL A 3 41.39 26.14 -20.49
N LEU A 4 42.49 26.47 -19.81
CA LEU A 4 43.86 26.34 -20.34
C LEU A 4 44.33 24.89 -20.38
N LYS A 5 44.05 24.14 -19.31
CA LYS A 5 44.59 22.80 -19.10
C LYS A 5 43.80 22.06 -18.04
N VAL A 6 43.39 20.84 -18.36
CA VAL A 6 42.85 19.88 -17.39
C VAL A 6 43.98 18.93 -17.01
N LYS A 7 44.26 18.80 -15.71
CA LYS A 7 45.22 17.81 -15.21
C LYS A 7 44.48 16.89 -14.25
N VAL A 8 44.21 15.68 -14.68
CA VAL A 8 43.71 14.63 -13.79
C VAL A 8 44.81 14.35 -12.76
N ILE A 9 44.51 14.55 -11.47
CA ILE A 9 45.48 14.21 -10.41
C ILE A 9 45.39 12.70 -10.21
N GLY A 10 46.33 11.97 -10.80
CA GLY A 10 46.40 10.51 -10.70
C GLY A 10 45.27 9.86 -11.48
N GLY A 11 45.52 9.53 -12.76
CA GLY A 11 44.57 8.94 -13.73
C GLY A 11 44.00 7.56 -13.38
N SER A 12 43.70 7.31 -12.12
CA SER A 12 43.17 6.08 -11.56
C SER A 12 42.05 6.39 -10.57
N ARG A 13 40.90 5.73 -10.74
CA ARG A 13 39.83 5.71 -9.74
C ARG A 13 40.38 5.19 -8.41
N ARG A 14 40.04 5.84 -7.30
CA ARG A 14 40.35 5.34 -5.95
C ARG A 14 39.15 4.57 -5.42
N LYS A 15 39.37 3.32 -4.98
CA LYS A 15 38.36 2.59 -4.20
C LYS A 15 38.27 3.20 -2.81
N VAL A 16 37.08 3.64 -2.39
CA VAL A 16 36.83 4.29 -1.11
C VAL A 16 35.69 3.56 -0.41
N LEU A 17 35.96 3.07 0.79
CA LEU A 17 34.94 2.53 1.69
C LEU A 17 34.17 3.70 2.30
N THR A 18 32.90 3.83 1.94
CA THR A 18 32.02 4.84 2.54
C THR A 18 31.17 4.16 3.60
N ARG A 19 31.37 4.51 4.88
CA ARG A 19 30.49 4.05 5.96
C ARG A 19 29.12 4.67 5.79
N VAL A 20 28.11 3.81 5.65
CA VAL A 20 26.71 4.23 5.73
C VAL A 20 26.30 4.19 7.20
N ARG A 21 25.29 4.98 7.60
CA ARG A 21 24.88 5.24 8.99
C ARG A 21 24.55 4.01 9.87
N TYR A 22 24.59 2.80 9.31
CA TYR A 22 24.29 1.52 10.00
C TYR A 22 25.49 0.56 10.04
N GLY A 23 26.72 1.02 9.81
CA GLY A 23 27.93 0.21 10.00
C GLY A 23 28.42 -0.53 8.76
N ASP A 24 27.55 -0.79 7.78
CA ASP A 24 27.96 -1.37 6.51
C ASP A 24 28.82 -0.39 5.70
N ALA A 25 30.00 -0.85 5.30
CA ALA A 25 30.89 -0.12 4.42
C ALA A 25 30.55 -0.48 2.97
N VAL A 26 30.03 0.49 2.21
CA VAL A 26 29.77 0.30 0.78
C VAL A 26 30.99 0.77 0.00
N GLU A 27 31.48 -0.09 -0.88
CA GLU A 27 32.58 0.23 -1.78
C GLU A 27 32.11 1.22 -2.84
N ARG A 28 32.79 2.37 -2.92
CA ARG A 28 32.56 3.38 -3.96
C ARG A 28 33.85 3.71 -4.68
N TYR A 29 33.73 4.29 -5.86
CA TYR A 29 34.86 4.71 -6.67
C TYR A 29 34.90 6.23 -6.72
N GLU A 30 36.01 6.84 -6.30
CA GLU A 30 36.20 8.29 -6.30
C GLU A 30 37.21 8.68 -7.39
N VAL A 31 36.85 9.67 -8.20
CA VAL A 31 37.73 10.30 -9.19
C VAL A 31 38.00 11.73 -8.74
N ARG A 32 39.27 12.13 -8.70
CA ARG A 32 39.71 13.48 -8.35
C ARG A 32 40.46 14.10 -9.53
N TRP A 33 40.22 15.37 -9.81
CA TRP A 33 40.89 16.08 -10.90
C TRP A 33 41.13 17.56 -10.55
N ARG A 34 42.12 18.16 -11.21
CA ARG A 34 42.39 19.60 -11.17
C ARG A 34 42.08 20.24 -12.50
N VAL A 35 41.44 21.40 -12.43
CA VAL A 35 41.20 22.26 -13.59
C VAL A 35 41.92 23.59 -13.36
N TYR A 36 42.64 24.06 -14.38
CA TYR A 36 43.31 25.34 -14.39
C TYR A 36 42.61 26.27 -15.40
N PHE A 37 42.08 27.38 -14.92
CA PHE A 37 41.37 28.37 -15.74
C PHE A 37 42.33 29.45 -16.26
N MET A 38 41.97 30.13 -17.36
CA MET A 38 42.75 31.21 -17.99
C MET A 38 43.13 32.36 -17.04
N GLY A 39 42.38 32.56 -15.95
CA GLY A 39 42.68 33.57 -14.92
C GLY A 39 43.66 33.12 -13.81
N GLY A 40 44.32 31.96 -13.95
CA GLY A 40 45.23 31.42 -12.92
C GLY A 40 44.53 30.72 -11.75
N GLU A 41 43.20 30.73 -11.72
CA GLU A 41 42.41 30.00 -10.73
C GLU A 41 42.57 28.48 -10.92
N MET A 42 42.81 27.77 -9.81
CA MET A 42 42.91 26.32 -9.77
C MET A 42 41.81 25.75 -8.88
N ARG A 43 41.05 24.79 -9.41
CA ARG A 43 40.02 24.07 -8.66
C ARG A 43 40.34 22.59 -8.59
N GLU A 44 40.24 22.03 -7.40
CA GLU A 44 40.31 20.60 -7.17
C GLU A 44 38.91 20.04 -6.92
N LEU A 45 38.51 19.08 -7.75
CA LEU A 45 37.17 18.52 -7.77
C LEU A 45 37.23 17.02 -7.52
N ARG A 46 36.11 16.48 -7.01
CA ARG A 46 35.93 15.05 -6.77
C ARG A 46 34.52 14.61 -7.10
N GLN A 47 34.39 13.41 -7.64
CA GLN A 47 33.10 12.77 -7.91
C GLN A 47 33.16 11.30 -7.51
N ARG A 48 32.06 10.80 -6.94
CA ARG A 48 31.91 9.41 -6.50
C ARG A 48 30.94 8.67 -7.41
N PHE A 49 31.26 7.42 -7.68
CA PHE A 49 30.50 6.50 -8.52
C PHE A 49 30.24 5.21 -7.75
N ASP A 50 29.09 4.60 -7.98
CA ASP A 50 28.73 3.34 -7.35
C ASP A 50 29.37 2.15 -8.10
N ARG A 51 29.63 2.30 -9.42
CA ARG A 51 30.31 1.27 -10.22
C ARG A 51 31.65 1.74 -10.78
N ALA A 52 32.58 0.80 -10.84
CA ALA A 52 33.93 1.02 -11.33
C ALA A 52 33.95 1.48 -12.81
N VAL A 53 33.07 0.89 -13.63
CA VAL A 53 32.90 1.20 -15.07
C VAL A 53 32.47 2.66 -15.28
N GLU A 54 31.61 3.20 -14.43
CA GLU A 54 31.15 4.59 -14.53
C GLU A 54 32.29 5.57 -14.21
N ALA A 55 33.12 5.25 -13.22
CA ALA A 55 34.32 6.03 -12.90
C ALA A 55 35.33 6.02 -14.07
N ASP A 56 35.52 4.86 -14.72
CA ASP A 56 36.42 4.75 -15.88
C ASP A 56 35.91 5.55 -17.09
N GLN A 57 34.61 5.49 -17.37
CA GLN A 57 33.98 6.30 -18.40
C GLN A 57 34.18 7.79 -18.13
N PHE A 58 34.00 8.22 -16.88
CA PHE A 58 34.20 9.61 -16.49
C PHE A 58 35.68 10.06 -16.63
N ILE A 59 36.65 9.20 -16.31
CA ILE A 59 38.07 9.49 -16.55
C ILE A 59 38.36 9.66 -18.05
N ARG A 60 37.78 8.81 -18.90
CA ARG A 60 37.89 8.97 -20.37
C ARG A 60 37.31 10.28 -20.85
N VAL A 61 36.16 10.69 -20.31
CA VAL A 61 35.53 11.99 -20.60
C VAL A 61 36.47 13.14 -20.22
N LEU A 62 37.05 13.12 -19.01
CA LEU A 62 38.02 14.14 -18.59
C LEU A 62 39.24 14.21 -19.51
N GLY A 63 39.72 13.06 -19.99
CA GLY A 63 40.83 12.99 -20.95
C GLY A 63 40.47 13.46 -22.36
N ALA A 64 39.19 13.41 -22.74
CA ALA A 64 38.70 13.85 -24.04
C ALA A 64 38.45 15.36 -24.11
N VAL A 65 38.39 16.07 -22.99
CA VAL A 65 38.14 17.53 -22.97
C VAL A 65 39.27 18.27 -23.70
N GLY A 66 38.91 19.04 -24.72
CA GLY A 66 39.84 19.90 -25.46
C GLY A 66 40.74 19.18 -26.46
N LEU A 67 40.57 17.86 -26.69
CA LEU A 67 41.26 17.17 -27.77
C LEU A 67 40.73 17.61 -29.16
N PRO A 68 41.58 17.67 -30.21
CA PRO A 68 41.13 17.92 -31.57
C PRO A 68 40.03 16.94 -32.00
N GLY A 69 38.88 17.45 -32.46
CA GLY A 69 37.74 16.63 -32.87
C GLY A 69 36.85 16.10 -31.73
N SER A 70 37.22 16.29 -30.46
CA SER A 70 36.36 15.97 -29.33
C SER A 70 35.25 17.01 -29.17
N THR A 71 34.04 16.55 -28.83
CA THR A 71 32.89 17.39 -28.53
C THR A 71 32.85 17.82 -27.07
N TRP A 72 33.65 17.19 -26.20
CA TRP A 72 33.67 17.49 -24.75
C TRP A 72 34.41 18.79 -24.44
N ARG A 73 33.80 19.61 -23.58
CA ARG A 73 34.30 20.89 -23.08
C ARG A 73 34.22 20.92 -21.55
N MET A 74 34.91 21.89 -20.94
CA MET A 74 34.90 22.07 -19.49
C MET A 74 34.02 23.27 -19.13
N GLY A 75 33.08 23.10 -18.22
CA GLY A 75 32.21 24.16 -17.71
C GLY A 75 32.94 25.08 -16.75
N ASP A 76 32.34 26.24 -16.47
CA ASP A 76 32.85 27.22 -15.49
C ASP A 76 32.82 26.69 -14.05
N ASP A 77 32.06 25.61 -13.79
CA ASP A 77 32.05 24.86 -12.54
C ASP A 77 33.18 23.83 -12.45
N GLY A 78 33.98 23.68 -13.51
CA GLY A 78 35.08 22.71 -13.64
C GLY A 78 34.63 21.27 -13.91
N ARG A 79 33.39 21.07 -14.38
CA ARG A 79 32.88 19.76 -14.80
C ARG A 79 32.82 19.62 -16.33
N PRO A 80 33.12 18.43 -16.88
CA PRO A 80 33.03 18.21 -18.31
C PRO A 80 31.57 18.15 -18.78
N TYR A 81 31.29 18.75 -19.93
CA TYR A 81 30.01 18.66 -20.64
C TYR A 81 30.25 18.41 -22.13
N ASP A 82 29.29 17.78 -22.80
CA ASP A 82 29.37 17.55 -24.25
C ASP A 82 28.80 18.76 -24.98
N ALA A 83 29.61 19.45 -25.77
CA ALA A 83 29.19 20.63 -26.53
C ALA A 83 28.42 20.29 -27.82
N SER A 84 28.43 19.02 -28.24
CA SER A 84 27.58 18.52 -29.33
C SER A 84 26.22 18.05 -28.85
N ALA A 85 26.09 17.75 -27.54
CA ALA A 85 24.78 17.64 -26.93
C ALA A 85 24.15 19.03 -27.04
N ARG A 86 23.16 19.16 -27.93
CA ARG A 86 22.27 20.32 -27.93
C ARG A 86 21.91 20.57 -26.47
N PRO A 87 21.97 21.82 -25.95
CA PRO A 87 21.32 22.07 -24.69
C PRO A 87 19.91 21.52 -24.88
N VAL A 88 19.53 20.55 -24.05
CA VAL A 88 18.12 20.35 -23.77
C VAL A 88 17.75 21.62 -23.03
N VAL A 89 17.57 22.70 -23.78
CA VAL A 89 16.56 23.69 -23.47
C VAL A 89 15.34 22.80 -23.33
N PRO A 90 14.78 22.63 -22.12
CA PRO A 90 13.46 22.05 -22.04
C PRO A 90 12.68 22.88 -23.05
N GLU A 91 12.13 22.26 -24.11
CA GLU A 91 11.10 22.95 -24.86
C GLU A 91 10.16 23.49 -23.78
N GLU A 92 10.06 24.82 -23.69
CA GLU A 92 9.07 25.42 -22.81
C GLU A 92 7.78 24.69 -23.15
N PRO A 93 7.15 23.98 -22.20
CA PRO A 93 5.99 23.19 -22.54
C PRO A 93 4.98 24.19 -23.11
N GLN A 94 4.77 24.16 -24.43
CA GLN A 94 3.86 25.05 -25.14
C GLN A 94 2.40 24.61 -24.96
N GLY A 95 2.10 24.06 -23.78
CA GLY A 95 0.77 23.74 -23.30
C GLY A 95 0.64 24.20 -21.85
N PRO A 96 -0.59 24.41 -21.34
CA PRO A 96 -0.79 24.72 -19.94
C PRO A 96 -0.06 23.68 -19.07
N SER A 97 0.80 24.16 -18.17
CA SER A 97 1.58 23.29 -17.30
C SER A 97 0.64 22.40 -16.50
N VAL A 98 0.78 21.08 -16.64
CA VAL A 98 -0.02 20.10 -15.88
C VAL A 98 0.11 20.41 -14.39
N THR A 99 -1.00 20.67 -13.70
CA THR A 99 -0.97 20.94 -12.27
C THR A 99 -1.05 19.66 -11.45
N MET A 100 -0.75 19.74 -10.15
CA MET A 100 -0.97 18.64 -9.21
C MET A 100 -2.41 18.15 -9.27
N TRP A 101 -3.38 19.06 -9.40
CA TRP A 101 -4.79 18.70 -9.58
C TRP A 101 -4.99 17.88 -10.85
N ASP A 102 -4.54 18.36 -12.01
CA ASP A 102 -4.68 17.64 -13.28
C ASP A 102 -4.03 16.25 -13.23
N ALA A 103 -2.80 16.17 -12.72
CA ALA A 103 -2.05 14.92 -12.62
C ALA A 103 -2.70 13.90 -11.67
N LEU A 104 -3.38 14.36 -10.60
CA LEU A 104 -4.17 13.50 -9.71
C LEU A 104 -5.43 12.98 -10.40
N GLN A 105 -6.06 13.79 -11.24
CA GLN A 105 -7.23 13.40 -12.02
C GLN A 105 -6.87 12.37 -13.09
N MET A 106 -5.70 12.53 -13.74
CA MET A 106 -5.15 11.53 -14.67
C MET A 106 -4.88 10.20 -13.94
N TYR A 107 -4.18 10.24 -12.80
CA TYR A 107 -3.90 9.04 -11.99
C TYR A 107 -5.19 8.32 -11.57
N ARG A 108 -6.20 9.08 -11.11
CA ARG A 108 -7.50 8.53 -10.74
C ARG A 108 -8.15 7.82 -11.92
N SER A 109 -8.27 8.48 -13.06
CA SER A 109 -8.90 7.91 -14.27
C SER A 109 -8.19 6.63 -14.72
N ALA A 110 -6.87 6.54 -14.59
CA ALA A 110 -6.10 5.34 -14.94
C ALA A 110 -6.32 4.17 -13.97
N THR A 111 -6.53 4.44 -12.68
CA THR A 111 -6.44 3.43 -11.61
C THR A 111 -7.78 3.06 -10.96
N TRP A 112 -8.79 3.93 -10.98
CA TRP A 112 -10.03 3.71 -10.22
C TRP A 112 -10.79 2.48 -10.71
N ARG A 113 -10.81 2.20 -12.02
CA ARG A 113 -11.52 1.06 -12.63
C ARG A 113 -11.12 -0.29 -12.02
N THR A 114 -9.83 -0.48 -11.72
CA THR A 114 -9.31 -1.75 -11.19
C THR A 114 -9.24 -1.76 -9.67
N ALA A 115 -9.26 -0.61 -9.01
CA ALA A 115 -9.23 -0.49 -7.55
C ALA A 115 -10.50 -1.06 -6.90
N SER A 116 -10.34 -1.74 -5.75
CA SER A 116 -11.47 -2.06 -4.86
C SER A 116 -12.01 -0.80 -4.20
N ALA A 117 -13.29 -0.74 -3.88
CA ALA A 117 -13.89 0.42 -3.24
C ALA A 117 -13.25 0.82 -1.89
N ASN A 118 -12.85 -0.13 -1.05
CA ASN A 118 -12.05 0.17 0.16
C ASN A 118 -10.63 0.68 -0.17
N GLY A 119 -10.06 0.22 -1.28
CA GLY A 119 -8.80 0.73 -1.83
C GLY A 119 -8.95 2.18 -2.26
N ARG A 120 -9.98 2.51 -3.04
CA ARG A 120 -10.35 3.88 -3.42
C ARG A 120 -10.50 4.79 -2.20
N LYS A 121 -11.24 4.32 -1.18
CA LYS A 121 -11.42 5.03 0.10
C LYS A 121 -10.12 5.34 0.81
N THR A 122 -9.18 4.40 0.82
CA THR A 122 -7.88 4.57 1.46
C THR A 122 -6.98 5.51 0.65
N HIS A 123 -6.88 5.31 -0.66
CA HIS A 123 -6.09 6.15 -1.57
C HIS A 123 -6.59 7.59 -1.62
N ALA A 124 -7.91 7.80 -1.65
CA ALA A 124 -8.50 9.13 -1.74
C ALA A 124 -8.05 10.06 -0.60
N TYR A 125 -7.77 9.53 0.59
CA TYR A 125 -7.18 10.32 1.68
C TYR A 125 -5.86 10.97 1.26
N VAL A 126 -4.96 10.20 0.64
CA VAL A 126 -3.66 10.67 0.17
C VAL A 126 -3.81 11.60 -1.03
N LEU A 127 -4.66 11.26 -2.00
CA LEU A 127 -4.91 12.13 -3.16
C LEU A 127 -5.43 13.51 -2.73
N ARG A 128 -6.31 13.57 -1.73
CA ARG A 128 -6.81 14.84 -1.18
C ARG A 128 -5.74 15.65 -0.48
N ALA A 129 -4.83 15.01 0.26
CA ALA A 129 -3.69 15.70 0.85
C ALA A 129 -2.79 16.29 -0.25
N MET A 130 -2.47 15.50 -1.29
CA MET A 130 -1.71 15.97 -2.44
C MET A 130 -2.40 17.12 -3.19
N ALA A 131 -3.74 17.10 -3.30
CA ALA A 131 -4.51 18.15 -3.95
C ALA A 131 -4.45 19.50 -3.23
N ARG A 132 -4.05 19.54 -1.95
CA ARG A 132 -3.86 20.78 -1.18
C ARG A 132 -2.54 21.50 -1.49
N VAL A 133 -1.67 20.89 -2.28
CA VAL A 133 -0.43 21.54 -2.70
C VAL A 133 -0.75 22.59 -3.76
N THR A 134 -0.74 23.84 -3.32
CA THR A 134 -0.99 25.04 -4.14
C THR A 134 0.29 25.82 -4.39
N THR A 135 0.23 26.75 -5.35
CA THR A 135 1.30 27.73 -5.56
C THR A 135 1.47 28.66 -4.36
N ASP A 136 2.64 29.26 -4.20
CA ASP A 136 2.92 30.18 -3.08
C ASP A 136 2.07 31.47 -3.11
N ARG A 137 1.47 31.79 -4.26
CA ARG A 137 0.56 32.94 -4.43
C ARG A 137 -0.89 32.63 -4.07
N ALA A 138 -1.20 31.36 -3.78
CA ALA A 138 -2.56 30.95 -3.48
C ALA A 138 -3.06 31.59 -2.18
N PRO A 139 -4.30 32.10 -2.14
CA PRO A 139 -4.92 32.45 -0.88
C PRO A 139 -5.16 31.20 -0.03
N ALA A 140 -5.49 31.40 1.24
CA ALA A 140 -5.87 30.30 2.13
C ALA A 140 -6.99 29.46 1.51
N ILE A 141 -6.90 28.13 1.66
CA ILE A 141 -7.86 27.19 1.08
C ILE A 141 -9.27 27.48 1.63
N PRO A 142 -10.26 27.80 0.78
CA PRO A 142 -11.61 28.11 1.21
C PRO A 142 -12.29 26.90 1.88
N PRO A 143 -13.21 27.11 2.84
CA PRO A 143 -13.99 26.04 3.44
C PRO A 143 -14.77 25.18 2.43
N ALA A 144 -15.25 25.78 1.35
CA ALA A 144 -15.93 25.07 0.28
C ALA A 144 -15.00 24.11 -0.48
N THR A 145 -13.72 24.47 -0.66
CA THR A 145 -12.69 23.61 -1.25
C THR A 145 -12.39 22.42 -0.34
N GLU A 146 -12.27 22.65 0.97
CA GLU A 146 -12.11 21.57 1.95
C GLU A 146 -13.30 20.62 1.96
N ALA A 147 -14.52 21.17 1.93
CA ALA A 147 -15.74 20.38 1.81
C ALA A 147 -15.78 19.58 0.51
N TYR A 148 -15.35 20.18 -0.61
CA TYR A 148 -15.25 19.52 -1.91
C TYR A 148 -14.29 18.32 -1.85
N LEU A 149 -13.07 18.54 -1.37
CA LEU A 149 -12.06 17.48 -1.20
C LEU A 149 -12.58 16.37 -0.30
N ALA A 150 -13.15 16.70 0.86
CA ALA A 150 -13.61 15.70 1.83
C ALA A 150 -14.78 14.86 1.32
N THR A 151 -15.68 15.46 0.54
CA THR A 151 -17.01 14.87 0.29
C THR A 151 -17.34 14.55 -1.15
N ILE A 152 -16.56 15.04 -2.12
CA ILE A 152 -16.79 14.83 -3.55
C ILE A 152 -15.53 14.31 -4.25
N ALA A 153 -14.40 14.99 -4.11
CA ALA A 153 -13.18 14.65 -4.87
C ALA A 153 -12.75 13.18 -4.64
N PHE A 154 -12.34 12.53 -5.74
CA PHE A 154 -11.82 11.15 -5.77
C PHE A 154 -12.79 10.07 -5.24
N ARG A 155 -14.11 10.29 -5.32
CA ARG A 155 -15.12 9.30 -4.89
C ARG A 155 -15.62 8.40 -6.02
N ALA A 156 -15.67 8.94 -7.23
CA ALA A 156 -16.02 8.20 -8.44
C ALA A 156 -14.80 8.07 -9.36
N GLU A 157 -14.92 7.24 -10.40
CA GLU A 157 -13.89 7.09 -11.43
C GLU A 157 -13.64 8.39 -12.21
N HIS A 158 -14.70 9.16 -12.41
CA HIS A 158 -14.68 10.42 -13.15
C HIS A 158 -15.02 11.60 -12.25
N GLU A 159 -14.54 12.78 -12.65
CA GLU A 159 -14.87 14.01 -11.97
C GLU A 159 -16.33 14.38 -12.22
N PRO A 160 -17.06 14.87 -11.21
CA PRO A 160 -18.38 15.42 -11.43
C PRO A 160 -18.31 16.59 -12.42
N THR A 161 -19.21 16.57 -13.40
CA THR A 161 -19.38 17.71 -14.31
C THR A 161 -19.94 18.92 -13.56
N ASP A 162 -19.70 20.10 -14.10
CA ASP A 162 -20.21 21.38 -13.56
C ASP A 162 -21.73 21.33 -13.43
N ARG A 163 -22.40 20.76 -14.44
CA ARG A 163 -23.85 20.53 -14.44
C ARG A 163 -24.29 19.60 -13.31
N ALA A 164 -23.53 18.54 -13.02
CA ALA A 164 -23.84 17.63 -11.93
C ALA A 164 -23.72 18.32 -10.57
N LEU A 165 -22.68 19.13 -10.37
CA LEU A 165 -22.50 19.93 -9.16
C LEU A 165 -23.60 20.98 -9.01
N ALA A 166 -23.90 21.73 -10.06
CA ALA A 166 -24.92 22.79 -10.05
C ALA A 166 -26.33 22.28 -9.69
N ARG A 167 -26.64 21.01 -9.93
CA ARG A 167 -27.93 20.40 -9.55
C ARG A 167 -28.07 20.14 -8.04
N ILE A 168 -26.97 20.22 -7.28
CA ILE A 168 -27.00 19.99 -5.84
C ILE A 168 -27.55 21.25 -5.16
N LYS A 169 -28.83 21.19 -4.73
CA LYS A 169 -29.44 22.29 -3.96
C LYS A 169 -28.75 22.49 -2.61
N ARG A 170 -28.53 21.41 -1.87
CA ARG A 170 -27.82 21.40 -0.60
C ARG A 170 -27.13 20.04 -0.42
N HIS A 171 -25.83 20.06 -0.19
CA HIS A 171 -25.04 18.87 0.07
C HIS A 171 -24.98 18.58 1.57
N ARG A 172 -24.70 17.33 1.96
CA ARG A 172 -24.52 16.92 3.37
C ARG A 172 -23.37 17.66 4.10
N SER A 173 -22.48 18.32 3.37
CA SER A 173 -21.44 19.19 3.94
C SER A 173 -21.97 20.56 4.36
N GLY A 174 -23.24 20.88 4.07
CA GLY A 174 -23.83 22.19 4.30
C GLY A 174 -23.61 23.19 3.17
N PHE A 175 -22.87 22.84 2.12
CA PHE A 175 -22.64 23.72 0.96
C PHE A 175 -23.62 23.42 -0.18
N THR A 176 -23.93 24.44 -0.97
CA THR A 176 -24.65 24.33 -2.25
C THR A 176 -23.73 23.79 -3.34
N GLY A 177 -24.33 23.35 -4.44
CA GLY A 177 -23.61 22.92 -5.63
C GLY A 177 -22.71 23.99 -6.24
N ALA A 178 -23.16 25.25 -6.23
CA ALA A 178 -22.39 26.39 -6.72
C ALA A 178 -21.16 26.68 -5.85
N GLU A 179 -21.30 26.62 -4.52
CA GLU A 179 -20.16 26.80 -3.61
C GLU A 179 -19.13 25.67 -3.76
N LEU A 180 -19.61 24.42 -3.94
CA LEU A 180 -18.73 23.27 -4.16
C LEU A 180 -18.03 23.34 -5.53
N LEU A 181 -18.69 23.85 -6.57
CA LEU A 181 -18.07 24.13 -7.86
C LEU A 181 -16.98 25.21 -7.73
N ALA A 182 -17.25 26.30 -7.01
CA ALA A 182 -16.24 27.31 -6.71
C ALA A 182 -15.04 26.72 -5.94
N GLY A 183 -15.31 25.78 -5.01
CA GLY A 183 -14.28 25.04 -4.32
C GLY A 183 -13.39 24.19 -5.24
N ARG A 184 -13.97 23.55 -6.27
CA ARG A 184 -13.21 22.82 -7.31
C ARG A 184 -12.40 23.77 -8.18
N GLN A 185 -13.00 24.87 -8.62
CA GLN A 185 -12.35 25.91 -9.44
C GLN A 185 -11.16 26.57 -8.71
N PHE A 186 -11.21 26.66 -7.38
CA PHE A 186 -10.05 27.07 -6.58
C PHE A 186 -8.87 26.12 -6.80
N LEU A 187 -9.09 24.80 -6.79
CA LEU A 187 -8.03 23.81 -7.01
C LEU A 187 -7.49 23.93 -8.44
N GLU A 188 -8.37 24.02 -9.44
CA GLU A 188 -7.98 24.21 -10.85
C GLU A 188 -7.11 25.45 -11.06
N LYS A 189 -7.41 26.55 -10.35
CA LYS A 189 -6.69 27.82 -10.49
C LYS A 189 -5.36 27.87 -9.73
N TRP A 190 -5.33 27.33 -8.53
CA TRP A 190 -4.22 27.57 -7.58
C TRP A 190 -3.32 26.35 -7.35
N SER A 191 -3.62 25.20 -7.95
CA SER A 191 -2.80 24.00 -7.82
C SER A 191 -1.39 24.21 -8.37
N LEU A 192 -0.40 23.66 -7.67
CA LEU A 192 1.01 23.78 -8.05
C LEU A 192 1.26 23.06 -9.40
N PRO A 193 1.96 23.66 -10.38
CA PRO A 193 2.48 22.96 -11.54
C PRO A 193 3.37 21.77 -11.13
N VAL A 194 3.18 20.59 -11.72
CA VAL A 194 3.99 19.41 -11.33
C VAL A 194 5.48 19.58 -11.65
N SER A 195 5.81 20.41 -12.64
CA SER A 195 7.18 20.83 -12.97
C SER A 195 7.87 21.61 -11.84
N GLU A 196 7.09 22.28 -10.99
CA GLU A 196 7.57 23.03 -9.81
C GLU A 196 7.59 22.17 -8.53
N LEU A 197 7.22 20.88 -8.63
CA LEU A 197 7.24 19.98 -7.49
C LEU A 197 8.69 19.71 -7.06
N THR A 198 8.99 20.04 -5.80
CA THR A 198 10.34 19.88 -5.23
C THR A 198 10.35 18.80 -4.16
N THR A 199 11.55 18.33 -3.79
CA THR A 199 11.70 17.43 -2.64
C THR A 199 11.18 18.06 -1.34
N ALA A 200 11.19 19.38 -1.20
CA ALA A 200 10.64 20.07 -0.03
C ALA A 200 9.10 19.95 0.02
N HIS A 201 8.42 20.08 -1.13
CA HIS A 201 6.98 19.79 -1.24
C HIS A 201 6.65 18.37 -0.79
N VAL A 202 7.41 17.38 -1.28
CA VAL A 202 7.19 15.98 -0.91
C VAL A 202 7.42 15.73 0.59
N ARG A 203 8.44 16.34 1.20
CA ARG A 203 8.69 16.21 2.65
C ARG A 203 7.55 16.81 3.48
N ARG A 204 6.98 17.95 3.07
CA ARG A 204 5.79 18.53 3.73
C ARG A 204 4.60 17.59 3.65
N LEU A 205 4.34 17.03 2.47
CA LEU A 205 3.27 16.04 2.29
C LEU A 205 3.45 14.80 3.15
N VAL A 206 4.67 14.28 3.26
CA VAL A 206 5.00 13.14 4.15
C VAL A 206 4.59 13.45 5.60
N ALA A 207 4.94 14.65 6.08
CA ALA A 207 4.59 15.07 7.43
C ALA A 207 3.07 15.18 7.59
N GLU A 208 2.35 15.76 6.63
CA GLU A 208 0.89 15.92 6.65
C GLU A 208 0.16 14.56 6.69
N VAL A 209 0.48 13.65 5.77
CA VAL A 209 -0.18 12.34 5.70
C VAL A 209 0.16 11.43 6.89
N GLY A 210 1.30 11.68 7.54
CA GLY A 210 1.83 10.93 8.67
C GLY A 210 1.41 11.45 10.05
N THR A 211 0.42 12.33 10.18
CA THR A 211 0.07 12.88 11.50
C THR A 211 -0.80 11.93 12.35
N GLY A 212 -0.28 11.55 13.53
CA GLY A 212 -1.04 11.04 14.68
C GLY A 212 -1.66 9.65 14.51
N ARG A 213 -0.99 8.72 13.81
CA ARG A 213 -1.50 7.37 13.57
C ARG A 213 -0.47 6.29 13.93
N ALA A 214 -0.91 5.03 13.95
CA ALA A 214 0.02 3.91 14.10
C ALA A 214 1.02 3.89 12.94
N SER A 215 2.28 3.54 13.22
CA SER A 215 3.39 3.50 12.25
C SER A 215 3.03 2.76 10.95
N SER A 216 2.32 1.64 11.05
CA SER A 216 1.85 0.85 9.89
C SER A 216 0.83 1.58 9.01
N THR A 217 0.03 2.47 9.59
CA THR A 217 -0.93 3.32 8.86
C THR A 217 -0.20 4.44 8.13
N GLU A 218 0.77 5.07 8.79
CA GLU A 218 1.60 6.12 8.19
C GLU A 218 2.45 5.55 7.05
N GLY A 219 3.08 4.40 7.27
CA GLY A 219 3.83 3.67 6.24
C GLY A 219 2.98 3.32 5.01
N ARG A 220 1.71 2.91 5.21
CA ARG A 220 0.77 2.67 4.11
C ARG A 220 0.48 3.95 3.32
N ARG A 221 0.15 5.05 4.01
CA ARG A 221 -0.16 6.34 3.36
C ARG A 221 1.03 6.87 2.55
N TRP A 222 2.24 6.74 3.07
CA TRP A 222 3.44 7.03 2.31
C TRP A 222 3.57 6.10 1.08
N GLY A 223 3.33 4.80 1.24
CA GLY A 223 3.34 3.85 0.14
C GLY A 223 2.37 4.23 -0.98
N ASP A 224 1.15 4.63 -0.62
CA ASP A 224 0.14 5.10 -1.57
C ASP A 224 0.61 6.40 -2.27
N MET A 225 1.14 7.37 -1.54
CA MET A 225 1.67 8.61 -2.12
C MET A 225 2.85 8.34 -3.07
N ARG A 226 3.77 7.48 -2.66
CA ARG A 226 4.91 7.07 -3.49
C ARG A 226 4.45 6.36 -4.76
N THR A 227 3.33 5.64 -4.71
CA THR A 227 2.74 4.99 -5.90
C THR A 227 2.26 6.05 -6.90
N VAL A 228 1.59 7.10 -6.42
CA VAL A 228 1.18 8.24 -7.27
C VAL A 228 2.39 8.93 -7.89
N LEU A 229 3.38 9.30 -7.07
CA LEU A 229 4.58 9.99 -7.54
C LEU A 229 5.40 9.14 -8.53
N ARG A 230 5.49 7.83 -8.32
CA ARG A 230 6.13 6.92 -9.29
C ARG A 230 5.36 6.80 -10.59
N TRP A 231 4.03 6.82 -10.53
CA TRP A 231 3.22 6.86 -11.73
C TRP A 231 3.45 8.17 -12.51
N TRP A 232 3.56 9.31 -11.82
CA TRP A 232 3.94 10.58 -12.46
C TRP A 232 5.33 10.56 -13.09
N VAL A 233 6.30 9.87 -12.47
CA VAL A 233 7.62 9.64 -13.10
C VAL A 233 7.48 8.78 -14.36
N SER A 234 6.65 7.74 -14.37
CA SER A 234 6.47 6.88 -15.56
C SER A 234 5.68 7.54 -16.69
N GLU A 235 4.92 8.59 -16.38
CA GLU A 235 4.19 9.42 -17.36
C GLU A 235 4.98 10.68 -17.73
N ASP A 236 6.26 10.75 -17.35
CA ASP A 236 7.17 11.87 -17.61
C ASP A 236 6.66 13.24 -17.10
N LEU A 237 5.78 13.25 -16.09
CA LEU A 237 5.25 14.46 -15.47
C LEU A 237 6.23 15.10 -14.48
N ILE A 238 7.05 14.27 -13.81
CA ILE A 238 8.08 14.73 -12.86
C ILE A 238 9.35 13.91 -13.01
N GLU A 239 10.49 14.49 -12.61
CA GLU A 239 11.75 13.76 -12.58
C GLU A 239 11.88 12.82 -11.36
N GLU A 240 12.52 11.66 -11.54
CA GLU A 240 12.76 10.68 -10.46
C GLU A 240 13.55 11.27 -9.28
N ARG A 241 14.37 12.30 -9.50
CA ARG A 241 15.13 12.98 -8.44
C ARG A 241 14.25 13.58 -7.34
N VAL A 242 13.00 13.92 -7.65
CA VAL A 242 12.03 14.50 -6.71
C VAL A 242 11.70 13.51 -5.59
N ILE A 243 11.62 12.21 -5.91
CA ILE A 243 11.27 11.14 -4.96
C ILE A 243 12.48 10.47 -4.30
N THR A 244 13.62 10.35 -4.98
CA THR A 244 14.79 9.63 -4.46
C THR A 244 15.50 10.37 -3.33
N ARG A 245 15.38 11.70 -3.26
CA ARG A 245 16.01 12.56 -2.24
C ARG A 245 15.21 12.74 -0.94
N VAL A 246 14.03 12.12 -0.83
CA VAL A 246 13.15 12.23 0.35
C VAL A 246 13.70 11.46 1.56
N GLY A 247 14.67 10.56 1.36
CA GLY A 247 15.28 9.77 2.45
C GLY A 247 14.36 8.65 2.95
N ARG A 248 14.83 7.86 3.93
CA ARG A 248 13.97 6.87 4.61
C ARG A 248 13.05 7.60 5.59
N VAL A 249 11.73 7.49 5.39
CA VAL A 249 10.71 8.02 6.30
C VAL A 249 10.47 6.99 7.42
N ARG A 250 10.43 7.42 8.68
CA ARG A 250 10.16 6.57 9.85
C ARG A 250 8.77 5.90 9.69
N GLY A 251 8.62 4.63 10.07
CA GLY A 251 7.36 3.87 9.92
C GLY A 251 7.10 3.27 8.53
N THR A 252 7.99 3.49 7.54
CA THR A 252 7.88 2.86 6.20
C THR A 252 8.45 1.46 6.12
N VAL A 253 9.20 1.05 7.14
CA VAL A 253 9.52 -0.35 7.39
C VAL A 253 8.36 -0.90 8.19
N ILE A 254 7.51 -1.70 7.54
CA ILE A 254 6.65 -2.62 8.29
C ILE A 254 7.63 -3.66 8.82
N GLU A 255 8.04 -3.48 10.08
CA GLU A 255 8.79 -4.52 10.75
C GLU A 255 7.95 -5.80 10.66
N PRO A 256 8.56 -6.93 10.29
CA PRO A 256 7.88 -8.18 10.44
C PRO A 256 7.39 -8.24 11.88
N PRO A 257 6.17 -8.74 12.09
CA PRO A 257 5.65 -8.89 13.44
C PRO A 257 6.67 -9.53 14.37
N GLY A 258 6.87 -8.94 15.54
CA GLY A 258 7.68 -9.57 16.57
C GLY A 258 7.04 -10.86 17.06
N GLU A 259 7.82 -11.66 17.78
CA GLU A 259 7.34 -12.88 18.47
C GLU A 259 6.17 -12.59 19.42
N ASP A 260 6.12 -11.37 19.97
CA ASP A 260 5.13 -10.93 20.96
C ASP A 260 3.74 -10.61 20.37
N ASP A 261 3.59 -10.58 19.04
CA ASP A 261 2.32 -10.23 18.39
C ASP A 261 1.31 -11.37 18.60
N PRO A 262 0.28 -11.19 19.44
CA PRO A 262 -0.43 -12.33 20.03
C PRO A 262 -1.31 -13.06 19.01
N ILE A 263 -0.92 -14.29 18.67
CA ILE A 263 -1.73 -15.23 17.89
C ILE A 263 -2.65 -16.00 18.85
N PRO A 264 -3.97 -16.09 18.58
CA PRO A 264 -4.85 -16.95 19.36
C PRO A 264 -4.40 -18.41 19.28
N THR A 265 -4.61 -19.15 20.34
CA THR A 265 -4.50 -20.62 20.43
C THR A 265 -5.81 -21.27 20.00
N GLU A 266 -5.81 -22.59 19.86
CA GLU A 266 -7.03 -23.35 19.60
C GLU A 266 -8.04 -23.18 20.74
N SER A 267 -7.58 -23.24 21.99
CA SER A 267 -8.43 -23.01 23.17
C SER A 267 -9.09 -21.63 23.14
N GLU A 268 -8.33 -20.56 22.84
CA GLU A 268 -8.88 -19.21 22.73
C GLU A 268 -9.83 -19.06 21.54
N MET A 269 -9.64 -19.81 20.44
CA MET A 269 -10.63 -19.89 19.37
C MET A 269 -11.96 -20.48 19.84
N TRP A 270 -11.93 -21.54 20.64
CA TRP A 270 -13.13 -22.09 21.29
C TRP A 270 -13.76 -21.10 22.26
N THR A 271 -12.97 -20.44 23.12
CA THR A 271 -13.47 -19.42 24.06
C THR A 271 -14.17 -18.28 23.31
N MET A 272 -13.58 -17.80 22.21
CA MET A 272 -14.17 -16.73 21.41
C MET A 272 -15.48 -17.18 20.74
N ALA A 273 -15.54 -18.40 20.23
CA ALA A 273 -16.76 -18.95 19.63
C ALA A 273 -17.89 -19.08 20.66
N TRP A 274 -17.56 -19.55 21.87
CA TRP A 274 -18.50 -19.66 22.97
C TRP A 274 -19.01 -18.28 23.42
N ALA A 275 -18.12 -17.30 23.59
CA ALA A 275 -18.51 -15.93 23.93
C ALA A 275 -19.39 -15.27 22.85
N LEU A 276 -19.11 -15.54 21.57
CA LEU A 276 -20.00 -15.10 20.48
C LEU A 276 -21.38 -15.73 20.59
N CYS A 277 -21.48 -17.00 21.00
CA CYS A 277 -22.75 -17.65 21.25
C CYS A 277 -23.56 -16.95 22.35
N LEU A 278 -22.90 -16.57 23.44
CA LEU A 278 -23.56 -15.95 24.60
C LEU A 278 -23.96 -14.48 24.40
N VAL A 279 -23.02 -13.62 23.98
CA VAL A 279 -23.23 -12.15 24.00
C VAL A 279 -23.22 -11.50 22.62
N GLY A 280 -22.84 -12.25 21.58
CA GLY A 280 -22.85 -11.76 20.21
C GLY A 280 -24.14 -12.13 19.48
N HIS A 281 -24.22 -13.41 19.10
CA HIS A 281 -25.40 -14.17 18.66
C HIS A 281 -24.89 -15.58 18.24
N PRO A 282 -25.60 -16.68 18.55
CA PRO A 282 -25.23 -18.04 18.12
C PRO A 282 -24.85 -18.23 16.64
N ARG A 283 -25.51 -17.50 15.71
CA ARG A 283 -25.22 -17.51 14.27
C ARG A 283 -23.80 -17.07 13.89
N TYR A 284 -23.06 -16.47 14.81
CA TYR A 284 -21.69 -16.00 14.58
C TYR A 284 -20.65 -16.89 15.27
N ALA A 285 -21.07 -17.88 16.06
CA ALA A 285 -20.19 -18.77 16.80
C ALA A 285 -19.29 -19.63 15.87
N ALA A 286 -19.72 -19.90 14.63
CA ALA A 286 -18.89 -20.60 13.66
C ALA A 286 -17.79 -19.71 13.02
N LEU A 287 -17.83 -18.38 13.18
CA LEU A 287 -16.86 -17.48 12.54
C LEU A 287 -15.42 -17.71 12.98
N PRO A 288 -15.08 -17.82 14.28
CA PRO A 288 -13.71 -18.08 14.72
C PRO A 288 -13.15 -19.36 14.13
N PHE A 289 -13.95 -20.43 13.99
CA PHE A 289 -13.52 -21.70 13.39
C PHE A 289 -13.24 -21.61 11.89
N VAL A 290 -14.09 -20.92 11.14
CA VAL A 290 -13.86 -20.72 9.69
C VAL A 290 -12.63 -19.84 9.45
N MET A 291 -12.37 -18.87 10.34
CA MET A 291 -11.19 -18.01 10.27
C MET A 291 -9.92 -18.72 10.75
N GLY A 292 -9.98 -19.42 11.89
CA GLY A 292 -8.83 -20.04 12.58
C GLY A 292 -8.55 -21.49 12.26
N GLY A 293 -9.50 -22.23 11.68
CA GLY A 293 -9.26 -23.52 11.05
C GLY A 293 -9.04 -23.40 9.55
N GLY A 294 -9.89 -22.63 8.86
CA GLY A 294 -9.85 -22.51 7.40
C GLY A 294 -9.01 -21.34 6.85
N GLY A 295 -8.58 -20.41 7.70
CA GLY A 295 -7.76 -19.27 7.28
C GLY A 295 -8.51 -18.24 6.44
N LEU A 296 -9.83 -18.12 6.54
CA LEU A 296 -10.59 -17.11 5.78
C LEU A 296 -10.41 -15.70 6.33
N ARG A 297 -10.40 -14.71 5.44
CA ARG A 297 -10.54 -13.28 5.80
C ARG A 297 -12.00 -13.01 6.12
N ALA A 298 -12.27 -11.99 6.95
CA ALA A 298 -13.64 -11.63 7.32
C ALA A 298 -14.56 -11.41 6.10
N GLY A 299 -14.11 -10.63 5.10
CA GLY A 299 -14.88 -10.42 3.87
C GLY A 299 -15.10 -11.70 3.05
N GLU A 300 -14.19 -12.67 3.13
CA GLU A 300 -14.34 -13.98 2.48
C GLU A 300 -15.38 -14.83 3.22
N CYS A 301 -15.40 -14.81 4.56
CA CYS A 301 -16.46 -15.46 5.35
C CYS A 301 -17.84 -14.93 4.95
N PHE A 302 -18.01 -13.61 4.84
CA PHE A 302 -19.31 -13.00 4.54
C PHE A 302 -19.73 -13.10 3.08
N ALA A 303 -18.85 -13.57 2.19
CA ALA A 303 -19.18 -13.90 0.81
C ALA A 303 -19.29 -15.42 0.58
N LEU A 304 -18.95 -16.25 1.57
CA LEU A 304 -18.99 -17.70 1.48
C LEU A 304 -20.44 -18.17 1.32
N ARG A 305 -20.66 -19.10 0.40
CA ARG A 305 -21.98 -19.69 0.14
C ARG A 305 -22.02 -21.16 0.49
N ARG A 306 -23.23 -21.69 0.66
CA ARG A 306 -23.44 -23.11 0.96
C ARG A 306 -22.70 -24.03 -0.02
N ARG A 307 -22.78 -23.77 -1.33
CA ARG A 307 -22.08 -24.54 -2.37
C ARG A 307 -20.56 -24.56 -2.25
N ASP A 308 -20.00 -23.59 -1.53
CA ASP A 308 -18.56 -23.46 -1.36
C ASP A 308 -18.05 -24.35 -0.21
N CYS A 309 -18.95 -24.97 0.56
CA CYS A 309 -18.69 -25.89 1.66
C CYS A 309 -18.90 -27.35 1.22
N ILE A 310 -17.84 -28.02 0.79
CA ILE A 310 -17.89 -29.43 0.38
C ILE A 310 -17.49 -30.28 1.58
N ASP A 311 -18.49 -30.89 2.21
CA ASP A 311 -18.30 -31.72 3.39
C ASP A 311 -17.78 -33.11 3.02
N GLU A 312 -16.82 -33.60 3.80
CA GLU A 312 -16.36 -34.99 3.79
C GLU A 312 -16.59 -35.55 5.19
N PRO A 313 -17.79 -36.13 5.46
CA PRO A 313 -18.15 -36.63 6.79
C PRO A 313 -17.07 -37.54 7.38
N GLY A 314 -16.70 -37.29 8.64
CA GLY A 314 -15.64 -38.02 9.35
C GLY A 314 -14.20 -37.60 9.01
N ARG A 315 -13.96 -36.81 7.95
CA ARG A 315 -12.63 -36.30 7.60
C ARG A 315 -12.48 -34.80 7.84
N GLY A 316 -13.42 -33.99 7.35
CA GLY A 316 -13.34 -32.53 7.42
C GLY A 316 -14.23 -31.86 6.37
N MET A 317 -13.90 -30.63 6.00
CA MET A 317 -14.65 -29.89 4.98
C MET A 317 -13.73 -29.04 4.11
N TRP A 318 -13.89 -29.14 2.79
CA TRP A 318 -13.23 -28.27 1.84
C TRP A 318 -14.02 -26.98 1.63
N LEU A 319 -13.37 -25.84 1.83
CA LEU A 319 -13.95 -24.53 1.59
C LEU A 319 -13.36 -23.92 0.31
N THR A 320 -14.23 -23.57 -0.64
CA THR A 320 -13.82 -22.90 -1.89
C THR A 320 -14.12 -21.40 -1.82
N VAL A 321 -13.10 -20.61 -1.52
CA VAL A 321 -13.20 -19.16 -1.35
C VAL A 321 -13.10 -18.46 -2.69
N ARG A 322 -14.25 -18.07 -3.25
CA ARG A 322 -14.34 -17.44 -4.58
C ARG A 322 -14.40 -15.92 -4.54
N ARG A 323 -14.98 -15.38 -3.46
CA ARG A 323 -15.36 -13.97 -3.36
C ARG A 323 -14.95 -13.37 -2.03
N SER A 324 -14.94 -12.05 -2.00
CA SER A 324 -14.90 -11.26 -0.77
C SER A 324 -16.00 -10.21 -0.84
N TYR A 325 -16.68 -10.04 0.28
CA TYR A 325 -17.71 -9.03 0.48
C TYR A 325 -17.15 -7.87 1.31
N SER A 326 -17.51 -6.64 0.93
CA SER A 326 -17.30 -5.48 1.77
C SER A 326 -18.41 -4.45 1.56
N LYS A 327 -18.61 -3.57 2.55
CA LYS A 327 -19.64 -2.53 2.48
C LYS A 327 -19.03 -1.14 2.70
N PRO A 328 -18.30 -0.62 1.70
CA PRO A 328 -17.55 0.63 1.80
C PRO A 328 -18.46 1.87 1.83
N GLY A 329 -19.72 1.73 1.39
CA GLY A 329 -20.69 2.80 1.23
C GLY A 329 -20.88 3.20 -0.24
N LYS A 330 -22.07 3.73 -0.57
CA LYS A 330 -22.48 4.11 -1.94
C LYS A 330 -21.53 5.08 -2.64
N ASP A 331 -20.84 5.90 -1.84
CA ASP A 331 -19.90 6.89 -2.34
C ASP A 331 -18.61 6.29 -2.94
N TRP A 332 -18.41 4.97 -2.87
CA TRP A 332 -17.13 4.32 -3.21
C TRP A 332 -17.26 3.18 -4.21
N THR A 333 -18.49 2.76 -4.51
CA THR A 333 -18.81 1.71 -5.48
C THR A 333 -19.11 2.32 -6.85
N THR A 334 -18.87 1.55 -7.91
CA THR A 334 -19.08 2.04 -9.29
C THR A 334 -20.55 2.00 -9.70
N ASP A 335 -21.34 1.08 -9.12
CA ASP A 335 -22.76 0.85 -9.42
C ASP A 335 -23.72 1.62 -8.50
N GLY A 336 -23.18 2.43 -7.56
CA GLY A 336 -23.98 3.15 -6.57
C GLY A 336 -24.58 2.26 -5.47
N ALA A 337 -24.26 0.97 -5.44
CA ALA A 337 -24.65 0.06 -4.37
C ALA A 337 -23.86 0.36 -3.09
N ALA A 338 -24.39 0.06 -1.90
CA ALA A 338 -23.62 0.30 -0.66
C ALA A 338 -22.54 -0.76 -0.44
N ASP A 339 -22.71 -1.91 -1.08
CA ASP A 339 -21.91 -3.11 -0.99
C ASP A 339 -21.09 -3.37 -2.26
N GLU A 340 -19.96 -4.05 -2.07
CA GLU A 340 -19.07 -4.46 -3.14
C GLU A 340 -18.80 -5.96 -3.02
N HIS A 341 -19.06 -6.70 -4.10
CA HIS A 341 -18.73 -8.11 -4.25
C HIS A 341 -17.60 -8.23 -5.28
N ARG A 342 -16.46 -8.80 -4.88
CA ARG A 342 -15.31 -9.00 -5.78
C ARG A 342 -14.74 -10.39 -5.66
N GLY A 343 -13.87 -10.75 -6.60
CA GLY A 343 -12.93 -11.85 -6.44
C GLY A 343 -12.07 -11.67 -5.18
N THR A 344 -11.41 -12.75 -4.76
CA THR A 344 -10.50 -12.72 -3.61
C THR A 344 -9.38 -11.69 -3.77
N LYS A 345 -8.80 -11.24 -2.64
CA LYS A 345 -7.76 -10.18 -2.63
C LYS A 345 -6.64 -10.51 -3.62
N ALA A 346 -6.20 -9.49 -4.38
CA ALA A 346 -5.22 -9.54 -5.47
C ALA A 346 -5.70 -10.09 -6.83
N LYS A 347 -6.97 -10.51 -6.97
CA LYS A 347 -7.50 -11.01 -8.24
C LYS A 347 -8.29 -9.98 -9.06
N GLY A 348 -8.55 -8.78 -8.53
CA GLY A 348 -9.27 -7.73 -9.28
C GLY A 348 -10.80 -7.91 -9.29
N PRO A 349 -11.55 -7.07 -10.03
CA PRO A 349 -13.01 -7.17 -10.12
C PRO A 349 -13.44 -8.42 -10.89
N ASP A 350 -12.75 -8.73 -12.00
CA ASP A 350 -12.98 -9.88 -12.89
C ASP A 350 -12.09 -11.08 -12.59
N GLY A 351 -11.52 -11.12 -11.38
CA GLY A 351 -10.55 -12.12 -10.98
C GLY A 351 -11.03 -13.56 -11.08
N ASP A 352 -10.07 -14.49 -11.18
CA ASP A 352 -10.29 -15.93 -11.25
C ASP A 352 -11.38 -16.40 -10.25
N ARG A 353 -12.58 -16.64 -10.78
CA ARG A 353 -13.76 -17.11 -10.03
C ARG A 353 -13.62 -18.57 -9.57
N ARG A 354 -12.57 -19.28 -10.01
CA ARG A 354 -12.23 -20.61 -9.47
C ARG A 354 -11.92 -20.51 -7.97
N GLY A 355 -11.41 -19.36 -7.52
CA GLY A 355 -11.14 -19.10 -6.10
C GLY A 355 -9.96 -19.89 -5.55
N ARG A 356 -9.73 -19.79 -4.24
CA ARG A 356 -8.77 -20.65 -3.52
C ARG A 356 -9.52 -21.73 -2.74
N ARG A 357 -8.96 -22.93 -2.67
CA ARG A 357 -9.43 -23.98 -1.76
C ARG A 357 -8.60 -23.99 -0.50
N THR A 358 -9.26 -24.23 0.63
CA THR A 358 -8.65 -24.42 1.95
C THR A 358 -9.40 -25.53 2.68
N TYR A 359 -8.76 -26.14 3.67
CA TYR A 359 -9.31 -27.27 4.41
C TYR A 359 -9.70 -26.84 5.82
N LEU A 360 -10.86 -27.30 6.28
CA LEU A 360 -11.33 -27.16 7.66
C LEU A 360 -11.24 -28.54 8.34
N PRO A 361 -10.47 -28.69 9.43
CA PRO A 361 -10.32 -29.97 10.11
C PRO A 361 -11.64 -30.49 10.70
N PRO A 362 -11.74 -31.80 11.04
CA PRO A 362 -13.02 -32.45 11.30
C PRO A 362 -13.81 -31.89 12.49
N ILE A 363 -13.14 -31.45 13.55
CA ILE A 363 -13.80 -30.89 14.74
C ILE A 363 -14.42 -29.52 14.40
N GLU A 364 -13.68 -28.64 13.72
CA GLU A 364 -14.21 -27.35 13.29
C GLU A 364 -15.26 -27.49 12.18
N ALA A 365 -15.10 -28.50 11.32
CA ALA A 365 -16.07 -28.83 10.30
C ALA A 365 -17.40 -29.28 10.90
N SER A 366 -17.42 -29.99 12.02
CA SER A 366 -18.69 -30.36 12.69
C SER A 366 -19.45 -29.12 13.16
N ILE A 367 -18.76 -28.12 13.70
CA ILE A 367 -19.38 -26.84 14.07
C ILE A 367 -19.94 -26.12 12.85
N LEU A 368 -19.21 -26.12 11.73
CA LEU A 368 -19.71 -25.51 10.51
C LEU A 368 -20.91 -26.27 9.93
N ARG A 369 -20.97 -27.61 10.04
CA ARG A 369 -22.16 -28.39 9.64
C ARG A 369 -23.39 -27.97 10.43
N THR A 370 -23.29 -27.93 11.76
CA THR A 370 -24.38 -27.48 12.64
C THR A 370 -24.81 -26.06 12.28
N HIS A 371 -23.86 -25.16 11.99
CA HIS A 371 -24.17 -23.81 11.52
C HIS A 371 -24.90 -23.80 10.17
N LEU A 372 -24.46 -24.61 9.20
CA LEU A 372 -25.09 -24.73 7.88
C LEU A 372 -26.51 -25.30 7.95
N GLU A 373 -26.79 -26.13 8.95
CA GLU A 373 -28.12 -26.70 9.20
C GLU A 373 -29.07 -25.68 9.82
N HIS A 374 -28.63 -24.94 10.85
CA HIS A 374 -29.53 -24.06 11.62
C HIS A 374 -29.62 -22.62 11.12
N TYR A 375 -28.56 -22.10 10.49
CA TYR A 375 -28.47 -20.66 10.20
C TYR A 375 -28.30 -20.33 8.71
N THR A 376 -28.06 -21.33 7.87
CA THR A 376 -27.84 -21.13 6.43
C THR A 376 -29.05 -21.63 5.64
N GLY A 377 -29.47 -20.86 4.64
CA GLY A 377 -30.51 -21.32 3.71
C GLY A 377 -30.13 -22.63 3.01
N ARG A 378 -31.13 -23.37 2.53
CA ARG A 378 -30.92 -24.64 1.81
C ARG A 378 -30.38 -24.47 0.40
N ASP A 379 -30.64 -23.31 -0.20
CA ASP A 379 -30.19 -22.98 -1.54
C ASP A 379 -28.64 -22.97 -1.64
N ALA A 380 -28.11 -23.44 -2.77
CA ALA A 380 -26.68 -23.52 -3.01
C ALA A 380 -25.99 -22.14 -2.97
N GLU A 381 -26.72 -21.09 -3.33
CA GLU A 381 -26.32 -19.70 -3.31
C GLU A 381 -26.55 -19.00 -1.96
N ALA A 382 -27.13 -19.67 -0.97
CA ALA A 382 -27.35 -19.07 0.34
C ALA A 382 -26.01 -18.67 0.99
N LEU A 383 -25.93 -17.45 1.50
CA LEU A 383 -24.79 -16.98 2.28
C LEU A 383 -24.70 -17.77 3.59
N VAL A 384 -23.49 -18.27 3.89
CA VAL A 384 -23.23 -19.03 5.12
C VAL A 384 -23.45 -18.14 6.34
N PHE A 385 -22.95 -16.90 6.30
CA PHE A 385 -23.10 -15.95 7.40
C PHE A 385 -24.00 -14.78 6.99
N THR A 386 -25.11 -14.61 7.70
CA THR A 386 -26.09 -13.55 7.45
C THR A 386 -26.55 -12.89 8.76
N THR A 387 -27.14 -11.70 8.65
CA THR A 387 -27.89 -11.09 9.75
C THR A 387 -29.16 -11.90 10.08
N SER A 388 -29.83 -11.60 11.19
CA SER A 388 -31.12 -12.23 11.56
C SER A 388 -32.22 -12.13 10.52
N ARG A 389 -32.11 -11.16 9.60
CA ARG A 389 -33.03 -10.97 8.49
C ARG A 389 -32.54 -11.57 7.17
N GLY A 390 -31.54 -12.46 7.20
CA GLY A 390 -30.97 -13.10 6.01
C GLY A 390 -30.12 -12.19 5.11
N LYS A 391 -29.89 -10.93 5.52
CA LYS A 391 -29.08 -9.96 4.74
C LYS A 391 -27.58 -10.18 4.94
N PRO A 392 -26.72 -9.77 3.97
CA PRO A 392 -25.27 -9.77 4.14
C PRO A 392 -24.81 -9.06 5.42
N VAL A 393 -23.78 -9.59 6.05
CA VAL A 393 -23.25 -9.07 7.32
C VAL A 393 -22.44 -7.79 7.08
N ASP A 394 -22.84 -6.71 7.74
CA ASP A 394 -22.05 -5.49 7.81
C ASP A 394 -20.92 -5.65 8.83
N ILE A 395 -19.67 -5.57 8.36
CA ILE A 395 -18.47 -5.82 9.17
C ILE A 395 -18.34 -4.84 10.34
N ALA A 396 -18.75 -3.58 10.15
CA ALA A 396 -18.70 -2.55 11.18
C ALA A 396 -19.71 -2.85 12.28
N HIS A 397 -20.97 -3.13 11.91
CA HIS A 397 -21.99 -3.51 12.88
C HIS A 397 -21.64 -4.83 13.61
N LEU A 398 -21.09 -5.82 12.91
CA LEU A 398 -20.62 -7.05 13.54
C LEU A 398 -19.50 -6.77 14.55
N GLN A 399 -18.58 -5.85 14.22
CA GLN A 399 -17.47 -5.48 15.10
C GLN A 399 -18.02 -4.97 16.44
N GLU A 400 -18.91 -3.98 16.38
CA GLU A 400 -19.42 -3.28 17.57
C GLU A 400 -20.43 -4.13 18.36
N ARG A 401 -21.37 -4.77 17.66
CA ARG A 401 -22.52 -5.40 18.31
C ARG A 401 -22.29 -6.83 18.77
N ALA A 402 -21.30 -7.52 18.21
CA ALA A 402 -21.05 -8.92 18.54
C ALA A 402 -19.59 -9.19 18.86
N TRP A 403 -18.66 -8.82 17.98
CA TRP A 403 -17.27 -9.22 18.12
C TRP A 403 -16.57 -8.59 19.32
N GLN A 404 -16.70 -7.26 19.52
CA GLN A 404 -16.08 -6.58 20.66
C GLN A 404 -16.63 -7.12 21.98
N ARG A 405 -17.95 -7.21 22.12
CA ARG A 405 -18.61 -7.77 23.31
C ARG A 405 -18.13 -9.19 23.64
N ALA A 406 -18.09 -10.06 22.63
CA ALA A 406 -17.61 -11.43 22.82
C ALA A 406 -16.12 -11.47 23.17
N ARG A 407 -15.29 -10.61 22.56
CA ARG A 407 -13.86 -10.51 22.87
C ARG A 407 -13.64 -10.01 24.30
N ASP A 408 -14.40 -9.01 24.73
CA ASP A 408 -14.25 -8.43 26.07
C ASP A 408 -14.71 -9.43 27.15
N LEU A 409 -15.69 -10.28 26.85
CA LEU A 409 -16.08 -11.41 27.70
C LEU A 409 -15.04 -12.54 27.70
N ALA A 410 -14.59 -12.98 26.52
CA ALA A 410 -13.65 -14.09 26.38
C ALA A 410 -12.25 -13.74 26.92
N PHE A 411 -11.84 -12.48 26.75
CA PHE A 411 -10.50 -11.99 27.00
C PHE A 411 -10.58 -10.63 27.71
N PRO A 412 -11.00 -10.59 28.99
CA PRO A 412 -11.03 -9.34 29.76
C PRO A 412 -9.61 -8.78 29.94
N VAL A 413 -9.49 -7.47 30.16
CA VAL A 413 -8.20 -6.85 30.51
C VAL A 413 -7.63 -7.51 31.78
N PRO A 414 -6.34 -7.85 31.84
CA PRO A 414 -5.25 -7.51 30.91
C PRO A 414 -4.89 -8.59 29.88
N HIS A 415 -5.81 -9.50 29.52
CA HIS A 415 -5.53 -10.59 28.60
C HIS A 415 -4.98 -10.10 27.25
N ARG A 416 -3.92 -10.76 26.74
CA ARG A 416 -3.19 -10.35 25.52
C ARG A 416 -4.06 -10.22 24.26
N LEU A 417 -5.16 -10.97 24.20
CA LEU A 417 -6.11 -10.91 23.08
C LEU A 417 -7.16 -9.80 23.19
N ASN A 418 -7.22 -9.06 24.31
CA ASN A 418 -8.23 -8.01 24.52
C ASN A 418 -8.12 -6.86 23.50
N SER A 419 -6.93 -6.59 22.95
CA SER A 419 -6.73 -5.55 21.92
C SER A 419 -6.70 -6.08 20.49
N VAL A 420 -6.82 -7.41 20.32
CA VAL A 420 -6.55 -8.08 19.05
C VAL A 420 -7.78 -8.08 18.14
N GLY A 421 -7.55 -7.86 16.85
CA GLY A 421 -8.59 -7.88 15.83
C GLY A 421 -8.91 -9.28 15.31
N ARG A 422 -10.09 -9.42 14.70
CA ARG A 422 -10.57 -10.63 13.98
C ARG A 422 -9.53 -11.34 13.14
N HIS A 423 -8.67 -10.56 12.46
CA HIS A 423 -7.67 -11.10 11.54
C HIS A 423 -6.66 -12.04 12.22
N ALA A 424 -6.48 -11.94 13.54
CA ALA A 424 -5.56 -12.79 14.27
C ALA A 424 -5.97 -14.27 14.26
N PHE A 425 -7.27 -14.58 14.19
CA PHE A 425 -7.71 -15.97 14.01
C PHE A 425 -7.21 -16.54 12.69
N ARG A 426 -7.12 -15.75 11.62
CA ARG A 426 -6.47 -16.23 10.38
C ARG A 426 -4.99 -16.54 10.59
N HIS A 427 -4.29 -15.83 11.48
CA HIS A 427 -2.92 -16.16 11.82
C HIS A 427 -2.83 -17.53 12.51
N LEU A 428 -3.77 -17.87 13.40
CA LEU A 428 -3.87 -19.22 13.98
C LEU A 428 -3.99 -20.32 12.91
N ALA A 429 -4.83 -20.14 11.88
CA ALA A 429 -4.94 -21.15 10.81
C ALA A 429 -3.59 -21.41 10.12
N ALA A 430 -2.89 -20.33 9.77
CA ALA A 430 -1.60 -20.43 9.10
C ALA A 430 -0.54 -21.09 9.99
N THR A 431 -0.46 -20.72 11.26
CA THR A 431 0.51 -21.32 12.19
C THR A 431 0.19 -22.80 12.44
N ARG A 432 -1.09 -23.19 12.52
CA ARG A 432 -1.50 -24.61 12.59
C ARG A 432 -1.08 -25.40 11.36
N TRP A 433 -1.25 -24.85 10.15
CA TRP A 433 -0.81 -25.55 8.93
C TRP A 433 0.68 -25.78 8.91
N LEU A 434 1.47 -24.75 9.23
CA LEU A 434 2.93 -24.84 9.29
C LEU A 434 3.38 -25.84 10.36
N ARG A 435 2.80 -25.73 11.57
CA ARG A 435 3.05 -26.68 12.66
C ARG A 435 2.63 -28.09 12.28
N ALA A 436 1.55 -28.31 11.54
CA ALA A 436 1.15 -29.64 11.09
C ALA A 436 2.01 -30.20 9.94
N GLY A 437 3.05 -29.48 9.49
CA GLY A 437 3.92 -29.91 8.40
C GLY A 437 3.31 -29.76 7.01
N VAL A 438 2.26 -28.94 6.85
CA VAL A 438 1.69 -28.66 5.53
C VAL A 438 2.76 -27.99 4.66
N PRO A 439 3.03 -28.49 3.43
CA PRO A 439 4.05 -27.91 2.56
C PRO A 439 3.82 -26.42 2.33
N LEU A 440 4.89 -25.62 2.36
CA LEU A 440 4.81 -24.14 2.26
C LEU A 440 4.01 -23.66 1.06
N LYS A 441 4.18 -24.30 -0.12
CA LYS A 441 3.42 -23.98 -1.33
C LYS A 441 1.92 -24.26 -1.15
N THR A 442 1.58 -25.33 -0.46
CA THR A 442 0.19 -25.71 -0.16
C THR A 442 -0.43 -24.74 0.84
N ALA A 443 0.27 -24.42 1.93
CA ALA A 443 -0.18 -23.41 2.90
C ALA A 443 -0.37 -22.04 2.22
N ALA A 444 0.59 -21.60 1.41
CA ALA A 444 0.51 -20.36 0.63
C ALA A 444 -0.71 -20.34 -0.31
N LYS A 445 -0.98 -21.46 -1.00
CA LYS A 445 -2.17 -21.63 -1.84
C LYS A 445 -3.45 -21.60 -1.02
N TRP A 446 -3.49 -22.32 0.11
CA TRP A 446 -4.65 -22.38 0.99
C TRP A 446 -5.03 -21.01 1.50
N GLY A 447 -4.12 -20.22 2.06
CA GLY A 447 -4.50 -18.87 2.50
C GLY A 447 -4.58 -17.82 1.40
N GLY A 448 -4.19 -18.12 0.15
CA GLY A 448 -4.23 -17.18 -0.95
C GLY A 448 -3.21 -16.06 -0.79
N TRP A 449 -1.97 -16.43 -0.50
CA TRP A 449 -0.82 -15.55 -0.64
C TRP A 449 -0.33 -15.57 -2.10
N LYS A 450 0.29 -14.46 -2.54
CA LYS A 450 0.84 -14.36 -3.90
C LYS A 450 2.00 -15.34 -4.11
N ASP A 451 2.84 -15.47 -3.10
CA ASP A 451 4.04 -16.29 -3.07
C ASP A 451 4.37 -16.73 -1.64
N THR A 452 5.26 -17.71 -1.52
CA THR A 452 5.72 -18.26 -0.23
C THR A 452 6.55 -17.25 0.56
N THR A 453 7.33 -16.41 -0.10
CA THR A 453 8.15 -15.37 0.56
C THR A 453 7.30 -14.38 1.34
N THR A 454 6.18 -13.94 0.75
CA THR A 454 5.21 -13.08 1.42
C THR A 454 4.64 -13.78 2.64
N MET A 455 4.29 -15.07 2.55
CA MET A 455 3.81 -15.83 3.70
C MET A 455 4.88 -15.91 4.79
N LEU A 456 6.09 -16.36 4.47
CA LEU A 456 7.18 -16.56 5.44
C LEU A 456 7.53 -15.27 6.20
N ARG A 457 7.59 -14.13 5.51
CA ARG A 457 7.83 -12.82 6.14
C ARG A 457 6.87 -12.52 7.31
N TRP A 458 5.66 -13.06 7.28
CA TRP A 458 4.65 -12.83 8.33
C TRP A 458 4.64 -13.89 9.43
N TYR A 459 5.25 -15.06 9.22
CA TYR A 459 5.07 -16.23 10.08
C TYR A 459 6.36 -16.83 10.62
N GLU A 460 7.52 -16.52 10.05
CA GLU A 460 8.83 -16.98 10.55
C GLU A 460 9.02 -16.61 12.03
N ALA A 461 8.88 -15.33 12.39
CA ALA A 461 8.96 -14.84 13.77
C ALA A 461 7.73 -15.18 14.64
N ARG A 462 6.83 -16.07 14.19
CA ARG A 462 5.55 -16.38 14.86
C ARG A 462 5.32 -17.87 15.05
N LEU A 463 6.38 -18.66 14.92
CA LEU A 463 6.43 -20.08 15.26
C LEU A 463 7.35 -20.27 16.48
N PRO A 464 6.92 -19.85 17.70
CA PRO A 464 7.72 -20.09 18.90
C PRO A 464 7.85 -21.61 19.14
N GLY A 465 9.06 -22.03 19.52
CA GLY A 465 9.42 -23.43 19.77
C GLY A 465 9.55 -24.30 18.51
N ASP A 466 9.71 -23.69 17.33
CA ASP A 466 9.83 -24.46 16.07
C ASP A 466 11.10 -25.32 16.04
N ASP A 467 12.21 -24.83 16.60
CA ASP A 467 13.47 -25.59 16.68
C ASP A 467 13.30 -26.86 17.54
N ASP A 468 12.68 -26.76 18.71
CA ASP A 468 12.41 -27.90 19.59
C ASP A 468 11.42 -28.88 18.95
N LEU A 469 10.37 -28.37 18.30
CA LEU A 469 9.40 -29.20 17.59
C LEU A 469 10.02 -29.93 16.39
N ALA A 470 10.90 -29.25 15.65
CA ALA A 470 11.66 -29.83 14.54
C ALA A 470 12.62 -30.90 15.05
N ALA A 471 13.35 -30.64 16.14
CA ALA A 471 14.24 -31.61 16.77
C ALA A 471 13.48 -32.85 17.24
N ALA A 472 12.33 -32.68 17.90
CA ALA A 472 11.47 -33.78 18.34
C ALA A 472 10.96 -34.63 17.17
N ARG A 473 10.63 -34.02 16.03
CA ARG A 473 10.21 -34.72 14.81
C ARG A 473 11.31 -35.50 14.12
N MET A 474 12.53 -34.96 14.12
CA MET A 474 13.69 -35.65 13.57
C MET A 474 14.16 -36.80 14.46
N SER A 475 13.79 -36.76 15.75
CA SER A 475 14.17 -37.76 16.75
C SER A 475 13.10 -38.85 16.97
N ALA A 476 11.93 -38.72 16.33
CA ALA A 476 10.84 -39.70 16.33
C ALA A 476 10.84 -40.49 15.03
#